data_AF-A0A6N8WUL4-F1
#
_entry.id   AF-A0A6N8WUL4-F1
#
_cell.length_a   1.000
_cell.length_b   1.000
_cell.length_c   1.000
_cell.angle_alpha   90.00
_cell.angle_beta   90.00
_cell.angle_gamma   90.00
#
_symmetry.space_group_name_H-M   'P 1'
#
loop_
_entity.id
_entity.type
_entity.pdbx_description
1 polymer ?
#
loop_
_entity_poly.entity_id
_entity_poly.type
_entity_poly.pdbx_seq_one_letter_code
_entity_poly.pdbx_strand_id
1 'polypeptide(L)'
;METATPTAPLPLVSLPRAVPEMPTRPPQENIPQTRGERELILRQVKDYVAESENDLTPPLVLDELRQRAEALIARHGIDPKYVDYVGIVLSNEVWREQLSTVPYDRRLLLLPKCLRVEDRCPAPFDEFGLLCKQCGLCSIQDLQEEAERLGYAVLVAEGSALVMALIQTGKIEAIVGVSCISVLERAFPYMESAAIPGVAIPLLQDDCKDTAVDVEWVWDFIHTTSDDRTRRLDLDALRKDVESWFEPSTLDALFGGPAASETETLARAELTRAGKRWRPFLSVCVHQALQDDPHAPVPDALRQVAVAVECFHKASLIHDDIEDGDTLRYGEPTLHATHGVPAAINVGDLLIGEGYRLLAESGFPPDVRAAMTAIAARGHRTLCLGQGEELLWARSPKPLGSRKVLEIFRQKTAPAFGVALELGAAAARAEPEVFETLRKYSDALGIAYQIRDDLDDFAPSADAPDDIAALRPSLPLAVGYEQAKTEPELRPILARAWRRERVNGSASPERLRALLDQFDSVERSRRMMEGYKEEAIRSLPGLTNPSLKGLLRRVIGKIFSVEIQGWCSEFEARNAAGGQSVAEASR
;
A
#
# COMPACT_ATOMS: atom_id res chain seq x y z
N MET A 1 -25.12 -19.12 -29.65
CA MET A 1 -23.98 -18.26 -30.01
C MET A 1 -24.38 -16.83 -29.73
N GLU A 2 -24.25 -16.40 -28.48
CA GLU A 2 -24.31 -14.97 -28.16
C GLU A 2 -22.99 -14.36 -28.62
N THR A 3 -23.10 -13.40 -29.54
CA THR A 3 -21.97 -12.64 -30.06
C THR A 3 -21.36 -11.84 -28.93
N ALA A 4 -20.13 -12.17 -28.53
CA ALA A 4 -19.36 -11.37 -27.58
C ALA A 4 -19.28 -9.92 -28.09
N THR A 5 -19.95 -9.02 -27.38
CA THR A 5 -19.89 -7.58 -27.63
C THR A 5 -18.43 -7.13 -27.51
N PRO A 6 -17.86 -6.36 -28.47
CA PRO A 6 -16.52 -5.82 -28.31
C PRO A 6 -16.47 -5.03 -27.00
N THR A 7 -15.47 -5.33 -26.17
CA THR A 7 -15.19 -4.65 -24.91
C THR A 7 -15.14 -3.16 -25.18
N ALA A 8 -16.06 -2.40 -24.58
CA ALA A 8 -16.10 -0.95 -24.73
C ALA A 8 -14.71 -0.35 -24.40
N PRO A 9 -14.24 0.66 -25.15
CA PRO A 9 -12.97 1.31 -24.84
C PRO A 9 -13.01 1.80 -23.39
N LEU A 10 -11.93 1.58 -22.64
CA LEU A 10 -11.81 2.07 -21.27
C LEU A 10 -12.10 3.58 -21.27
N PRO A 11 -12.88 4.10 -20.31
CA PRO A 11 -13.12 5.53 -20.21
C PRO A 11 -11.77 6.26 -20.08
N LEU A 12 -11.65 7.44 -20.69
CA LEU A 12 -10.44 8.26 -20.62
C LEU A 12 -10.01 8.46 -19.17
N VAL A 13 -8.70 8.36 -18.91
CA VAL A 13 -8.15 8.59 -17.56
C VAL A 13 -8.49 10.01 -17.10
N SER A 14 -9.24 10.12 -16.01
CA SER A 14 -9.47 11.37 -15.30
C SER A 14 -8.27 11.69 -14.42
N LEU A 15 -7.87 12.96 -14.39
CA LEU A 15 -6.90 13.43 -13.39
C LEU A 15 -7.55 13.32 -12.00
N PRO A 16 -6.82 12.83 -10.99
CA PRO A 16 -7.37 12.67 -9.65
C PRO A 16 -7.69 14.04 -9.07
N ARG A 17 -8.64 14.09 -8.13
CA ARG A 17 -8.86 15.30 -7.34
C ARG A 17 -7.58 15.59 -6.56
N ALA A 18 -7.09 16.83 -6.63
CA ALA A 18 -5.90 17.23 -5.88
C ALA A 18 -6.13 16.99 -4.38
N VAL A 19 -5.26 16.19 -3.77
CA VAL A 19 -5.22 16.07 -2.31
C VAL A 19 -4.46 17.30 -1.81
N PRO A 20 -5.04 18.12 -0.93
CA PRO A 20 -4.26 19.17 -0.30
C PRO A 20 -3.10 18.56 0.48
N GLU A 21 -1.88 19.02 0.21
CA GLU A 21 -0.73 18.70 1.05
C GLU A 21 -0.99 19.18 2.47
N MET A 22 -1.06 18.23 3.40
CA MET A 22 -0.78 18.53 4.79
C MET A 22 0.73 18.75 4.91
N PRO A 23 1.19 19.83 5.56
CA PRO A 23 2.61 20.03 5.77
C PRO A 23 3.19 18.82 6.50
N THR A 24 4.23 18.18 5.94
CA THR A 24 4.96 17.12 6.64
C THR A 24 5.73 17.75 7.80
N ARG A 25 5.26 17.46 9.01
CA ARG A 25 5.83 17.99 10.25
C ARG A 25 6.30 16.82 11.12
N PRO A 26 7.45 16.93 11.79
CA PRO A 26 7.89 15.89 12.71
C PRO A 26 6.88 15.71 13.85
N PRO A 27 6.76 14.51 14.43
CA PRO A 27 6.04 14.33 15.68
C PRO A 27 6.69 15.12 16.83
N GLN A 28 5.92 15.39 17.88
CA GLN A 28 6.44 15.96 19.14
C GLN A 28 7.62 15.15 19.69
N GLU A 29 8.51 15.79 20.43
CA GLU A 29 9.73 15.14 20.94
C GLU A 29 9.46 13.93 21.85
N ASN A 30 8.31 13.93 22.55
CA ASN A 30 7.82 12.86 23.42
C ASN A 30 6.99 11.80 22.67
N ILE A 31 6.98 11.82 21.33
CA ILE A 31 6.39 10.78 20.48
C ILE A 31 7.49 10.16 19.61
N PRO A 32 7.51 8.83 19.42
CA PRO A 32 8.45 8.19 18.51
C PRO A 32 8.34 8.77 17.09
N GLN A 33 9.47 9.19 16.55
CA GLN A 33 9.55 10.05 15.38
C GLN A 33 9.13 9.31 14.11
N THR A 34 9.46 8.02 14.02
CA THR A 34 9.12 7.18 12.87
C THR A 34 7.90 6.30 13.16
N ARG A 35 7.16 5.99 12.10
CA ARG A 35 6.05 5.02 12.19
C ARG A 35 6.53 3.63 12.60
N GLY A 36 7.71 3.20 12.12
CA GLY A 36 8.29 1.91 12.47
C GLY A 36 8.53 1.75 13.98
N GLU A 37 9.05 2.79 14.64
CA GLU A 37 9.20 2.80 16.11
C GLU A 37 7.85 2.70 16.82
N ARG A 38 6.83 3.43 16.35
CA ARG A 38 5.46 3.38 16.92
C ARG A 38 4.83 2.00 16.77
N GLU A 39 5.01 1.34 15.62
CA GLU A 39 4.53 -0.02 15.37
C GLU A 39 5.28 -1.07 16.19
N LEU A 40 6.59 -0.88 16.42
CA LEU A 40 7.39 -1.75 17.29
C LEU A 40 6.92 -1.67 18.75
N ILE A 41 6.70 -0.46 19.26
CA ILE A 41 6.17 -0.25 20.62
C ILE A 41 4.80 -0.89 20.77
N LEU A 42 3.90 -0.71 19.79
CA LEU A 42 2.58 -1.34 19.81
C LEU A 42 2.68 -2.88 19.89
N ARG A 43 3.60 -3.48 19.13
CA ARG A 43 3.82 -4.94 19.19
C ARG A 43 4.31 -5.38 20.58
N GLN A 44 5.29 -4.69 21.13
CA GLN A 44 5.83 -4.98 22.47
C GLN A 44 4.77 -4.83 23.57
N VAL A 45 3.89 -3.83 23.46
CA VAL A 45 2.74 -3.66 24.37
C VAL A 45 1.78 -4.83 24.26
N LYS A 46 1.45 -5.28 23.03
CA LYS A 46 0.57 -6.43 22.83
C LYS A 46 1.13 -7.70 23.45
N ASP A 47 2.41 -7.97 23.21
CA ASP A 47 3.10 -9.12 23.77
C ASP A 47 3.09 -9.04 25.32
N TYR A 48 3.34 -7.85 25.87
CA TYR A 48 3.29 -7.62 27.32
C TYR A 48 1.90 -7.86 27.93
N VAL A 49 0.84 -7.36 27.31
CA VAL A 49 -0.55 -7.55 27.77
C VAL A 49 -0.94 -9.03 27.68
N ALA A 50 -0.57 -9.71 26.59
CA ALA A 50 -0.84 -11.14 26.39
C ALA A 50 -0.08 -12.02 27.39
N GLU A 51 1.16 -11.69 27.75
CA GLU A 51 1.95 -12.42 28.76
C GLU A 51 1.42 -12.24 30.19
N SER A 52 0.63 -11.19 30.45
CA SER A 52 0.21 -10.79 31.79
C SER A 52 -1.14 -11.38 32.22
N GLU A 53 -1.52 -12.56 31.69
CA GLU A 53 -2.86 -13.21 31.84
C GLU A 53 -3.43 -13.18 33.28
N ASN A 54 -4.22 -12.14 33.58
CA ASN A 54 -4.96 -11.81 34.83
C ASN A 54 -4.41 -10.66 35.72
N ASP A 55 -3.32 -9.97 35.38
CA ASP A 55 -2.78 -8.85 36.18
C ASP A 55 -3.17 -7.44 35.67
N LEU A 56 -3.75 -7.35 34.47
CA LEU A 56 -4.12 -6.08 33.83
C LEU A 56 -5.61 -6.04 33.54
N THR A 57 -6.41 -5.58 34.50
CA THR A 57 -7.86 -5.38 34.33
C THR A 57 -8.17 -3.89 34.26
N PRO A 58 -8.82 -3.39 33.20
CA PRO A 58 -9.22 -1.98 33.14
C PRO A 58 -10.35 -1.66 34.14
N PRO A 59 -10.47 -0.41 34.63
CA PRO A 59 -9.57 0.71 34.38
C PRO A 59 -8.27 0.61 35.19
N LEU A 60 -7.12 0.89 34.55
CA LEU A 60 -5.85 1.10 35.24
C LEU A 60 -5.76 2.57 35.69
N VAL A 61 -5.38 2.79 36.94
CA VAL A 61 -5.13 4.14 37.47
C VAL A 61 -3.86 4.73 36.84
N LEU A 62 -3.78 6.06 36.73
CA LEU A 62 -2.67 6.72 36.03
C LEU A 62 -1.28 6.34 36.58
N ASP A 63 -1.12 6.24 37.89
CA ASP A 63 0.15 5.86 38.54
C ASP A 63 0.55 4.42 38.20
N GLU A 64 -0.41 3.49 38.16
CA GLU A 64 -0.17 2.11 37.76
C GLU A 64 0.21 2.05 36.28
N LEU A 65 -0.54 2.73 35.41
CA LEU A 65 -0.26 2.79 33.98
C LEU A 65 1.16 3.30 33.71
N ARG A 66 1.57 4.35 34.43
CA ARG A 66 2.92 4.90 34.36
C ARG A 66 3.98 3.91 34.83
N GLN A 67 3.77 3.24 35.96
CA GLN A 67 4.70 2.23 36.47
C GLN A 67 4.88 1.07 35.49
N ARG A 68 3.78 0.59 34.89
CA ARG A 68 3.82 -0.48 33.87
C ARG A 68 4.51 -0.01 32.59
N ALA A 69 4.26 1.22 32.15
CA ALA A 69 4.95 1.82 31.00
C ALA A 69 6.46 1.94 31.23
N GLU A 70 6.89 2.40 32.41
CA GLU A 70 8.31 2.47 32.80
C GLU A 70 8.98 1.09 32.80
N ALA A 71 8.29 0.05 33.27
CA ALA A 71 8.78 -1.32 33.23
C ALA A 71 8.96 -1.83 31.79
N LEU A 72 8.00 -1.53 30.90
CA LEU A 72 8.06 -1.90 29.48
C LEU A 72 9.20 -1.15 28.77
N ILE A 73 9.38 0.13 29.07
CA ILE A 73 10.48 0.97 28.58
C ILE A 73 11.83 0.35 28.97
N ALA A 74 11.99 -0.03 30.25
CA ALA A 74 13.21 -0.65 30.74
C ALA A 74 13.47 -2.03 30.09
N ARG A 75 12.42 -2.84 29.88
CA ARG A 75 12.51 -4.18 29.27
C ARG A 75 12.98 -4.14 27.82
N HIS A 76 12.55 -3.15 27.04
CA HIS A 76 12.76 -3.09 25.60
C HIS A 76 13.77 -2.03 25.15
N GLY A 77 14.35 -1.27 26.08
CA GLY A 77 15.32 -0.21 25.75
C GLY A 77 14.70 0.95 24.99
N ILE A 78 13.44 1.27 25.27
CA ILE A 78 12.74 2.42 24.68
C ILE A 78 13.28 3.70 25.35
N ASP A 79 13.27 4.84 24.64
CA ASP A 79 13.65 6.13 25.24
C ASP A 79 12.65 6.53 26.35
N PRO A 80 13.09 6.82 27.59
CA PRO A 80 12.23 7.21 28.69
C PRO A 80 11.32 8.42 28.41
N LYS A 81 11.68 9.29 27.46
CA LYS A 81 10.83 10.44 27.08
C LYS A 81 9.48 10.04 26.47
N TYR A 82 9.32 8.76 26.08
CA TYR A 82 8.09 8.22 25.51
C TYR A 82 7.15 7.59 26.54
N VAL A 83 7.39 7.78 27.85
CA VAL A 83 6.59 7.17 28.93
C VAL A 83 5.08 7.41 28.79
N ASP A 84 4.66 8.64 28.51
CA ASP A 84 3.24 8.96 28.39
C ASP A 84 2.63 8.34 27.12
N TYR A 85 3.40 8.32 26.02
CA TYR A 85 3.00 7.65 24.78
C TYR A 85 2.84 6.13 24.98
N VAL A 86 3.82 5.47 25.61
CA VAL A 86 3.76 4.04 25.94
C VAL A 86 2.59 3.75 26.87
N GLY A 87 2.34 4.60 27.86
CA GLY A 87 1.18 4.52 28.76
C GLY A 87 -0.14 4.55 27.99
N ILE A 88 -0.30 5.48 27.04
CA ILE A 88 -1.52 5.54 26.21
C ILE A 88 -1.69 4.27 25.39
N VAL A 89 -0.64 3.78 24.72
CA VAL A 89 -0.70 2.55 23.92
C VAL A 89 -1.04 1.33 24.78
N LEU A 90 -0.47 1.25 25.99
CA LEU A 90 -0.78 0.21 26.98
C LEU A 90 -2.25 0.27 27.40
N SER A 91 -2.73 1.45 27.78
CA SER A 91 -4.13 1.64 28.19
C SER A 91 -5.11 1.24 27.09
N ASN A 92 -4.82 1.63 25.85
CA ASN A 92 -5.63 1.26 24.69
C ASN A 92 -5.73 -0.25 24.50
N GLU A 93 -4.61 -0.96 24.66
CA GLU A 93 -4.60 -2.41 24.48
C GLU A 93 -5.33 -3.14 25.61
N VAL A 94 -5.21 -2.64 26.84
CA VAL A 94 -5.97 -3.17 28.00
C VAL A 94 -7.47 -2.98 27.83
N TRP A 95 -7.92 -1.87 27.24
CA TRP A 95 -9.34 -1.59 26.97
C TRP A 95 -9.88 -2.23 25.67
N ARG A 96 -9.02 -2.80 24.83
CA ARG A 96 -9.37 -3.25 23.47
C ARG A 96 -10.53 -4.25 23.48
N GLU A 97 -10.51 -5.22 24.40
CA GLU A 97 -11.53 -6.25 24.49
C GLU A 97 -12.88 -5.67 24.92
N GLN A 98 -12.93 -4.83 25.96
CA GLN A 98 -14.18 -4.23 26.44
C GLN A 98 -14.76 -3.28 25.40
N LEU A 99 -13.93 -2.46 24.74
CA LEU A 99 -14.36 -1.63 23.60
C LEU A 99 -15.06 -2.49 22.54
N SER A 100 -14.48 -3.65 22.23
CA SER A 100 -15.01 -4.56 21.20
C SER A 100 -16.44 -5.04 21.52
N THR A 101 -16.77 -5.27 22.80
CA THR A 101 -18.09 -5.78 23.19
C THR A 101 -19.22 -4.74 23.13
N VAL A 102 -18.89 -3.45 23.06
CA VAL A 102 -19.89 -2.37 23.02
C VAL A 102 -20.46 -2.24 21.60
N PRO A 103 -21.79 -2.21 21.37
CA PRO A 103 -22.37 -1.97 20.05
C PRO A 103 -21.97 -0.60 19.46
N TYR A 104 -21.76 -0.51 18.14
CA TYR A 104 -21.31 0.73 17.48
C TYR A 104 -22.23 1.93 17.72
N ASP A 105 -23.54 1.72 17.78
CA ASP A 105 -24.56 2.75 18.05
C ASP A 105 -24.52 3.31 19.47
N ARG A 106 -23.69 2.71 20.33
CA ARG A 106 -23.38 3.18 21.68
C ARG A 106 -21.96 3.73 21.82
N ARG A 107 -21.25 3.92 20.70
CA ARG A 107 -19.88 4.44 20.70
C ARG A 107 -19.81 5.88 20.21
N LEU A 108 -18.86 6.62 20.75
CA LEU A 108 -18.53 7.97 20.33
C LEU A 108 -17.15 7.98 19.65
N LEU A 109 -17.07 8.47 18.42
CA LEU A 109 -15.81 8.86 17.80
C LEU A 109 -15.60 10.36 18.04
N LEU A 110 -14.53 10.70 18.74
CA LEU A 110 -14.13 12.08 19.00
C LEU A 110 -12.92 12.45 18.17
N LEU A 111 -13.08 13.41 17.25
CA LEU A 111 -12.01 13.92 16.40
C LEU A 111 -11.69 15.38 16.77
N PRO A 112 -10.42 15.79 16.75
CA PRO A 112 -10.06 17.18 16.98
C PRO A 112 -10.18 17.96 15.67
N LYS A 113 -10.62 19.22 15.77
CA LYS A 113 -10.68 20.11 14.59
C LYS A 113 -9.29 20.39 13.99
N CYS A 114 -8.21 20.14 14.74
CA CYS A 114 -6.82 20.35 14.32
C CYS A 114 -6.37 19.47 13.16
N LEU A 115 -7.05 18.34 12.89
CA LEU A 115 -6.78 17.50 11.72
C LEU A 115 -7.11 18.19 10.39
N ARG A 116 -7.91 19.27 10.42
CA ARG A 116 -8.29 20.00 9.20
C ARG A 116 -7.13 20.82 8.68
N VAL A 117 -7.10 21.01 7.37
CA VAL A 117 -6.27 22.05 6.73
C VAL A 117 -6.91 23.41 7.00
N GLU A 118 -6.47 24.11 8.04
CA GLU A 118 -7.17 25.25 8.62
C GLU A 118 -7.51 26.33 7.60
N ASP A 119 -6.54 26.73 6.78
CA ASP A 119 -6.68 27.85 5.84
C ASP A 119 -7.56 27.52 4.63
N ARG A 120 -7.92 26.25 4.44
CA ARG A 120 -8.72 25.78 3.29
C ARG A 120 -10.03 25.09 3.67
N CYS A 121 -10.25 24.82 4.96
CA CYS A 121 -11.44 24.10 5.41
C CYS A 121 -12.70 24.99 5.30
N PRO A 122 -13.71 24.61 4.50
CA PRO A 122 -14.94 25.40 4.35
C PRO A 122 -15.99 25.12 5.43
N ALA A 123 -15.66 24.29 6.44
CA ALA A 123 -16.61 23.82 7.43
C ALA A 123 -16.96 24.91 8.45
N PRO A 124 -18.26 25.17 8.71
CA PRO A 124 -18.68 26.07 9.78
C PRO A 124 -18.55 25.41 11.16
N PHE A 125 -18.65 26.24 12.20
CA PHE A 125 -18.69 25.80 13.59
C PHE A 125 -20.08 26.08 14.19
N ASP A 126 -20.52 25.17 15.06
CA ASP A 126 -21.69 25.39 15.93
C ASP A 126 -21.30 25.27 17.42
N GLU A 127 -22.29 25.14 18.30
CA GLU A 127 -22.06 24.99 19.74
C GLU A 127 -21.45 23.64 20.14
N PHE A 128 -21.52 22.64 19.25
CA PHE A 128 -21.02 21.29 19.48
C PHE A 128 -19.64 21.05 18.86
N GLY A 129 -19.31 21.73 17.74
CA GLY A 129 -18.00 21.60 17.12
C GLY A 129 -17.95 22.01 15.65
N LEU A 130 -17.01 21.41 14.92
CA LEU A 130 -16.83 21.59 13.48
C LEU A 130 -17.86 20.75 12.70
N LEU A 131 -18.59 21.38 11.79
CA LEU A 131 -19.54 20.69 10.91
C LEU A 131 -18.89 20.36 9.56
N CYS A 132 -18.31 19.16 9.46
CA CYS A 132 -17.60 18.72 8.25
C CYS A 132 -18.46 18.85 6.98
N LYS A 133 -17.94 19.52 5.95
CA LYS A 133 -18.59 19.69 4.64
C LYS A 133 -18.13 18.68 3.59
N GLN A 134 -17.42 17.62 4.02
CA GLN A 134 -16.95 16.56 3.12
C GLN A 134 -16.14 17.11 1.92
N CYS A 135 -15.25 18.06 2.21
CA CYS A 135 -14.47 18.76 1.20
C CYS A 135 -13.28 17.95 0.65
N GLY A 136 -13.00 16.77 1.21
CA GLY A 136 -11.91 15.88 0.81
C GLY A 136 -10.51 16.37 1.17
N LEU A 137 -10.41 17.33 2.10
CA LEU A 137 -9.15 18.00 2.41
C LEU A 137 -8.36 17.43 3.59
N CYS A 138 -8.95 16.54 4.39
CA CYS A 138 -8.34 15.95 5.58
C CYS A 138 -9.02 14.63 5.94
N SER A 139 -8.44 13.88 6.88
CA SER A 139 -8.95 12.57 7.31
C SER A 139 -10.28 12.62 8.08
N ILE A 140 -10.73 13.81 8.51
CA ILE A 140 -11.99 13.97 9.27
C ILE A 140 -13.17 13.41 8.48
N GLN A 141 -13.24 13.70 7.17
CA GLN A 141 -14.33 13.21 6.34
C GLN A 141 -14.41 11.69 6.33
N ASP A 142 -13.33 11.01 5.96
CA ASP A 142 -13.29 9.56 5.83
C ASP A 142 -13.63 8.85 7.15
N LEU A 143 -13.07 9.37 8.25
CA LEU A 143 -13.29 8.81 9.58
C LEU A 143 -14.74 9.04 10.05
N GLN A 144 -15.29 10.23 9.79
CA GLN A 144 -16.67 10.55 10.13
C GLN A 144 -17.66 9.70 9.33
N GLU A 145 -17.53 9.66 8.01
CA GLU A 145 -18.43 8.89 7.14
C GLU A 145 -18.43 7.40 7.52
N GLU A 146 -17.25 6.84 7.82
CA GLU A 146 -17.16 5.43 8.18
C GLU A 146 -17.74 5.14 9.57
N ALA A 147 -17.43 5.98 10.56
CA ALA A 147 -17.94 5.80 11.91
C ALA A 147 -19.47 5.95 11.93
N GLU A 148 -20.03 6.97 11.24
CA GLU A 148 -21.48 7.13 11.08
C GLU A 148 -22.12 5.92 10.38
N ARG A 149 -21.47 5.37 9.35
CA ARG A 149 -21.93 4.15 8.65
C ARG A 149 -21.99 2.94 9.58
N LEU A 150 -21.03 2.81 10.50
CA LEU A 150 -21.01 1.75 11.51
C LEU A 150 -22.07 1.98 12.61
N GLY A 151 -22.52 3.22 12.79
CA GLY A 151 -23.54 3.61 13.76
C GLY A 151 -23.03 4.55 14.86
N TYR A 152 -21.75 4.90 14.88
CA TYR A 152 -21.18 5.79 15.89
C TYR A 152 -21.89 7.15 15.92
N ALA A 153 -21.98 7.72 17.13
CA ALA A 153 -22.04 9.17 17.24
C ALA A 153 -20.64 9.73 16.91
N VAL A 154 -20.55 10.73 16.04
CA VAL A 154 -19.28 11.38 15.71
C VAL A 154 -19.33 12.83 16.16
N LEU A 155 -18.27 13.28 16.82
CA LEU A 155 -18.11 14.66 17.26
C LEU A 155 -16.74 15.19 16.86
N VAL A 156 -16.71 16.34 16.19
CA VAL A 156 -15.47 17.02 15.82
C VAL A 156 -15.27 18.26 16.72
N ALA A 157 -14.68 18.07 17.90
CA ALA A 157 -14.62 19.09 18.94
C ALA A 157 -13.36 18.98 19.81
N GLU A 158 -13.05 20.05 20.57
CA GLU A 158 -11.89 20.12 21.47
C GLU A 158 -12.26 20.16 22.97
N GLY A 159 -13.52 19.95 23.32
CA GLY A 159 -14.03 20.14 24.68
C GLY A 159 -14.38 18.85 25.41
N SER A 160 -13.76 18.60 26.56
CA SER A 160 -14.10 17.47 27.45
C SER A 160 -15.50 17.61 28.07
N ALA A 161 -16.00 18.83 28.27
CA ALA A 161 -17.31 19.08 28.91
C ALA A 161 -18.49 18.46 28.13
N LEU A 162 -18.49 18.58 26.80
CA LEU A 162 -19.54 18.01 25.97
C LEU A 162 -19.49 16.48 25.95
N VAL A 163 -18.28 15.91 25.90
CA VAL A 163 -18.06 14.47 26.00
C VAL A 163 -18.58 13.95 27.33
N MET A 164 -18.29 14.64 28.43
CA MET A 164 -18.81 14.27 29.76
C MET A 164 -20.33 14.36 29.84
N ALA A 165 -20.94 15.39 29.24
CA ALA A 165 -22.39 15.49 29.19
C ALA A 165 -23.02 14.31 28.41
N LEU A 166 -22.41 13.91 27.27
CA LEU A 166 -22.86 12.77 26.47
C LEU A 166 -22.73 11.45 27.22
N ILE A 167 -21.60 11.23 27.91
CA ILE A 167 -21.37 10.10 28.81
C ILE A 167 -22.47 10.04 29.88
N GLN A 168 -22.76 11.15 30.56
CA GLN A 168 -23.76 11.21 31.63
C GLN A 168 -25.18 10.92 31.16
N THR A 169 -25.47 11.04 29.85
CA THR A 169 -26.77 10.62 29.31
C THR A 169 -26.99 9.12 29.31
N GLY A 170 -25.92 8.31 29.46
CA GLY A 170 -25.95 6.85 29.34
C GLY A 170 -26.17 6.33 27.92
N LYS A 171 -26.16 7.20 26.90
CA LYS A 171 -26.28 6.80 25.49
C LYS A 171 -24.96 6.34 24.89
N ILE A 172 -23.85 6.83 25.44
CA ILE A 172 -22.50 6.48 25.02
C ILE A 172 -21.89 5.59 26.10
N GLU A 173 -21.50 4.39 25.69
CA GLU A 173 -20.92 3.35 26.55
C GLU A 173 -19.45 3.09 26.21
N ALA A 174 -18.90 3.64 25.12
CA ALA A 174 -17.46 3.61 24.83
C ALA A 174 -17.01 4.77 23.93
N ILE A 175 -15.71 5.10 23.97
CA ILE A 175 -15.11 6.23 23.25
C ILE A 175 -13.87 5.80 22.49
N VAL A 176 -13.82 6.19 21.21
CA VAL A 176 -12.60 6.23 20.40
C VAL A 176 -12.23 7.70 20.22
N GLY A 177 -11.14 8.13 20.86
CA GLY A 177 -10.71 9.53 20.86
C GLY A 177 -9.42 9.76 20.09
N VAL A 178 -9.35 10.85 19.35
CA VAL A 178 -8.11 11.37 18.77
C VAL A 178 -7.80 12.70 19.46
N SER A 179 -6.62 12.85 20.06
CA SER A 179 -6.27 14.08 20.77
C SER A 179 -4.77 14.20 21.05
N CYS A 180 -4.29 15.38 21.44
CA CYS A 180 -2.91 15.55 21.91
C CYS A 180 -2.75 14.95 23.32
N ILE A 181 -1.52 14.51 23.64
CA ILE A 181 -1.20 13.85 24.91
C ILE A 181 -1.61 14.71 26.11
N SER A 182 -1.35 16.02 26.07
CA SER A 182 -1.71 16.95 27.15
C SER A 182 -3.22 17.12 27.38
N VAL A 183 -4.06 16.88 26.37
CA VAL A 183 -5.51 16.83 26.54
C VAL A 183 -5.94 15.47 27.08
N LEU A 184 -5.34 14.37 26.62
CA LEU A 184 -5.64 13.02 27.08
C LEU A 184 -5.36 12.85 28.58
N GLU A 185 -4.24 13.36 29.08
CA GLU A 185 -3.89 13.35 30.51
C GLU A 185 -4.97 14.01 31.38
N ARG A 186 -5.58 15.09 30.89
CA ARG A 186 -6.67 15.78 31.61
C ARG A 186 -8.01 15.08 31.51
N ALA A 187 -8.23 14.31 30.44
CA ALA A 187 -9.47 13.57 30.23
C ALA A 187 -9.49 12.23 30.99
N PHE A 188 -8.32 11.62 31.22
CA PHE A 188 -8.16 10.29 31.80
C PHE A 188 -8.88 10.09 33.15
N PRO A 189 -8.77 10.99 34.15
CA PRO A 189 -9.45 10.81 35.44
C PRO A 189 -10.98 10.76 35.32
N TYR A 190 -11.54 11.45 34.33
CA TYR A 190 -12.98 11.44 34.10
C TYR A 190 -13.44 10.14 33.44
N MET A 191 -12.67 9.61 32.51
CA MET A 191 -12.97 8.32 31.86
C MET A 191 -12.82 7.16 32.84
N GLU A 192 -11.78 7.21 33.67
CA GLU A 192 -11.55 6.28 34.77
C GLU A 192 -12.71 6.28 35.77
N SER A 193 -13.12 7.46 36.27
CA SER A 193 -14.22 7.57 37.24
C SER A 193 -15.59 7.17 36.69
N ALA A 194 -15.78 7.25 35.36
CA ALA A 194 -16.98 6.78 34.68
C ALA A 194 -16.92 5.29 34.30
N ALA A 195 -15.75 4.64 34.44
CA ALA A 195 -15.48 3.27 33.99
C ALA A 195 -15.88 3.00 32.52
N ILE A 196 -15.70 3.99 31.65
CA ILE A 196 -16.08 3.89 30.23
C ILE A 196 -14.88 3.37 29.42
N PRO A 197 -15.06 2.28 28.66
CA PRO A 197 -14.08 1.81 27.69
C PRO A 197 -13.64 2.93 26.76
N GLY A 198 -12.35 3.21 26.79
CA GLY A 198 -11.79 4.40 26.20
C GLY A 198 -10.45 4.13 25.56
N VAL A 199 -10.36 4.37 24.27
CA VAL A 199 -9.09 4.30 23.53
C VAL A 199 -8.76 5.68 22.97
N ALA A 200 -7.48 6.02 23.01
CA ALA A 200 -6.96 7.32 22.63
C ALA A 200 -5.82 7.18 21.62
N ILE A 201 -5.96 7.79 20.46
CA ILE A 201 -4.90 7.86 19.44
C ILE A 201 -4.24 9.24 19.52
N PRO A 202 -2.95 9.33 19.90
CA PRO A 202 -2.25 10.60 20.00
C PRO A 202 -2.13 11.32 18.66
N LEU A 203 -2.39 12.63 18.67
CA LEU A 203 -1.93 13.51 17.59
C LEU A 203 -0.40 13.56 17.57
N LEU A 204 0.19 13.58 16.38
CA LEU A 204 1.63 13.69 16.19
C LEU A 204 2.13 15.10 16.54
N GLN A 205 1.29 16.14 16.40
CA GLN A 205 1.58 17.53 16.75
C GLN A 205 0.57 18.09 17.76
N ASP A 206 0.96 19.09 18.55
CA ASP A 206 0.16 19.69 19.64
C ASP A 206 -0.08 21.21 19.50
N ASP A 207 0.32 21.83 18.40
CA ASP A 207 0.15 23.27 18.15
C ASP A 207 -1.24 23.65 17.60
N CYS A 208 -2.20 22.73 17.71
CA CYS A 208 -3.62 22.92 17.41
C CYS A 208 -3.96 23.40 15.98
N LYS A 209 -3.08 23.15 15.00
CA LYS A 209 -3.30 23.46 13.58
C LYS A 209 -2.60 22.44 12.69
N ASP A 210 -3.29 22.02 11.63
CA ASP A 210 -2.75 21.16 10.57
C ASP A 210 -1.97 19.96 11.14
N THR A 211 -2.57 19.27 12.12
CA THR A 211 -1.95 18.16 12.84
C THR A 211 -2.22 16.83 12.13
N ALA A 212 -1.36 15.86 12.37
CA ALA A 212 -1.50 14.50 11.86
C ALA A 212 -1.79 13.49 12.98
N VAL A 213 -2.30 12.33 12.59
CA VAL A 213 -2.55 11.17 13.45
C VAL A 213 -2.17 9.92 12.66
N ASP A 214 -1.82 8.84 13.33
CA ASP A 214 -1.77 7.52 12.71
C ASP A 214 -3.21 7.07 12.35
N VAL A 215 -3.70 7.51 11.18
CA VAL A 215 -5.09 7.30 10.71
C VAL A 215 -5.47 5.82 10.72
N GLU A 216 -4.53 4.94 10.40
CA GLU A 216 -4.73 3.49 10.43
C GLU A 216 -5.10 2.98 11.83
N TRP A 217 -4.58 3.59 12.90
CA TRP A 217 -4.92 3.21 14.27
C TRP A 217 -6.33 3.66 14.63
N VAL A 218 -6.74 4.84 14.19
CA VAL A 218 -8.13 5.31 14.34
C VAL A 218 -9.08 4.35 13.61
N TRP A 219 -8.72 3.96 12.38
CA TRP A 219 -9.48 3.01 11.58
C TRP A 219 -9.61 1.65 12.27
N ASP A 220 -8.52 1.13 12.84
CA ASP A 220 -8.53 -0.14 13.59
C ASP A 220 -9.50 -0.08 14.79
N PHE A 221 -9.48 1.00 15.57
CA PHE A 221 -10.34 1.13 16.75
C PHE A 221 -11.81 1.36 16.42
N ILE A 222 -12.15 2.09 15.36
CA ILE A 222 -13.56 2.28 14.98
C ILE A 222 -14.21 0.98 14.46
N HIS A 223 -13.42 0.02 13.94
CA HIS A 223 -13.94 -1.26 13.46
C HIS A 223 -13.97 -2.37 14.50
N THR A 224 -13.23 -2.25 15.60
CA THR A 224 -13.09 -3.31 16.62
C THR A 224 -14.46 -3.77 17.16
N THR A 225 -14.84 -5.05 17.10
CA THR A 225 -16.09 -5.58 17.72
C THR A 225 -15.90 -6.96 18.38
N SER A 226 -16.83 -7.44 19.22
CA SER A 226 -16.79 -8.78 19.81
C SER A 226 -17.37 -9.84 18.87
N ASP A 227 -18.32 -9.44 18.01
CA ASP A 227 -18.80 -10.21 16.86
C ASP A 227 -17.85 -10.08 15.65
N ASP A 228 -16.69 -9.46 15.85
CA ASP A 228 -15.78 -9.05 14.80
C ASP A 228 -15.17 -10.23 14.07
N ARG A 229 -15.74 -10.50 12.91
CA ARG A 229 -15.09 -11.28 11.85
C ARG A 229 -14.21 -10.40 10.97
N THR A 230 -14.19 -9.08 11.17
CA THR A 230 -13.36 -8.13 10.43
C THR A 230 -11.92 -8.22 10.95
N ARG A 231 -11.22 -9.21 10.41
CA ARG A 231 -9.90 -9.62 10.88
C ARG A 231 -8.82 -8.75 10.28
N ARG A 232 -7.89 -8.34 11.14
CA ARG A 232 -6.56 -7.92 10.73
C ARG A 232 -5.80 -9.18 10.33
N LEU A 233 -5.78 -9.49 9.03
CA LEU A 233 -4.93 -10.55 8.50
C LEU A 233 -3.49 -10.33 8.99
N ASP A 234 -2.87 -11.40 9.49
CA ASP A 234 -1.44 -11.47 9.71
C ASP A 234 -0.75 -11.51 8.34
N LEU A 235 -0.53 -10.31 7.80
CA LEU A 235 0.09 -10.11 6.50
C LEU A 235 1.53 -10.62 6.49
N ASP A 236 2.20 -10.69 7.63
CA ASP A 236 3.59 -11.11 7.69
C ASP A 236 3.65 -12.66 7.66
N ALA A 237 2.76 -13.35 8.38
CA ALA A 237 2.59 -14.80 8.27
C ALA A 237 2.14 -15.23 6.86
N LEU A 238 1.09 -14.60 6.32
CA LEU A 238 0.62 -14.90 4.95
C LEU A 238 1.70 -14.65 3.90
N ARG A 239 2.51 -13.61 4.08
CA ARG A 239 3.62 -13.33 3.18
C ARG A 239 4.68 -14.43 3.25
N LYS A 240 5.02 -14.89 4.44
CA LYS A 240 5.95 -16.02 4.64
C LYS A 240 5.41 -17.30 3.99
N ASP A 241 4.12 -17.58 4.14
CA ASP A 241 3.49 -18.73 3.48
C ASP A 241 3.63 -18.63 1.97
N VAL A 242 3.27 -17.48 1.39
CA VAL A 242 3.37 -17.24 -0.05
C VAL A 242 4.82 -17.37 -0.54
N GLU A 243 5.80 -16.84 0.19
CA GLU A 243 7.22 -16.96 -0.16
C GLU A 243 7.68 -18.42 -0.17
N SER A 244 7.23 -19.25 0.78
CA SER A 244 7.57 -20.68 0.84
C SER A 244 7.04 -21.49 -0.36
N TRP A 245 6.00 -21.01 -1.04
CA TRP A 245 5.41 -21.72 -2.18
C TRP A 245 6.27 -21.67 -3.44
N PHE A 246 7.30 -20.82 -3.45
CA PHE A 246 8.26 -20.68 -4.54
C PHE A 246 9.60 -21.34 -4.23
N GLU A 247 9.68 -22.12 -3.14
CA GLU A 247 10.81 -23.02 -2.91
C GLU A 247 10.85 -24.12 -3.99
N PRO A 248 12.05 -24.57 -4.42
CA PRO A 248 12.18 -25.54 -5.50
C PRO A 248 11.36 -26.82 -5.31
N SER A 249 11.32 -27.38 -4.10
CA SER A 249 10.55 -28.58 -3.78
C SER A 249 9.03 -28.38 -3.94
N THR A 250 8.52 -27.20 -3.57
CA THR A 250 7.11 -26.87 -3.72
C THR A 250 6.75 -26.68 -5.19
N LEU A 251 7.61 -26.00 -5.96
CA LEU A 251 7.41 -25.85 -7.41
C LEU A 251 7.45 -27.22 -8.10
N ASP A 252 8.39 -28.10 -7.74
CA ASP A 252 8.46 -29.46 -8.28
C ASP A 252 7.15 -30.23 -8.05
N ALA A 253 6.57 -30.15 -6.86
CA ALA A 253 5.28 -30.78 -6.59
C ALA A 253 4.14 -30.20 -7.45
N LEU A 254 4.09 -28.87 -7.62
CA LEU A 254 3.05 -28.20 -8.41
C LEU A 254 3.16 -28.44 -9.92
N PHE A 255 4.38 -28.66 -10.42
CA PHE A 255 4.68 -28.95 -11.82
C PHE A 255 4.80 -30.46 -12.10
N GLY A 256 4.42 -31.33 -11.16
CA GLY A 256 4.32 -32.77 -11.39
C GLY A 256 5.63 -33.56 -11.32
N GLY A 257 6.67 -32.99 -10.71
CA GLY A 257 7.99 -33.59 -10.51
C GLY A 257 9.13 -32.61 -10.83
N PRO A 258 10.40 -33.04 -10.66
CA PRO A 258 11.57 -32.23 -11.03
C PRO A 258 11.56 -31.83 -12.50
N ALA A 259 12.22 -30.71 -12.83
CA ALA A 259 12.35 -30.25 -14.21
C ALA A 259 12.94 -31.35 -15.11
N ALA A 260 12.23 -31.70 -16.19
CA ALA A 260 12.63 -32.75 -17.12
C ALA A 260 13.46 -32.21 -18.31
N SER A 261 13.49 -30.90 -18.48
CA SER A 261 14.21 -30.22 -19.57
C SER A 261 14.96 -28.97 -19.09
N GLU A 262 15.88 -28.49 -19.93
CA GLU A 262 16.57 -27.23 -19.68
C GLU A 262 15.59 -26.04 -19.66
N THR A 263 14.60 -26.02 -20.55
CA THR A 263 13.57 -24.97 -20.56
C THR A 263 12.76 -24.94 -19.26
N GLU A 264 12.36 -26.10 -18.74
CA GLU A 264 11.68 -26.17 -17.44
C GLU A 264 12.58 -25.72 -16.29
N THR A 265 13.87 -26.07 -16.34
CA THR A 265 14.86 -25.61 -15.35
C THR A 265 14.95 -24.09 -15.34
N LEU A 266 15.06 -23.46 -16.51
CA LEU A 266 15.12 -22.00 -16.64
C LEU A 266 13.83 -21.32 -16.18
N ALA A 267 12.66 -21.85 -16.57
CA ALA A 267 11.36 -21.32 -16.15
C ALA A 267 11.19 -21.35 -14.62
N ARG A 268 11.58 -22.46 -13.98
CA ARG A 268 11.52 -22.58 -12.52
C ARG A 268 12.54 -21.70 -11.82
N ALA A 269 13.74 -21.53 -12.38
CA ALA A 269 14.72 -20.59 -11.86
C ALA A 269 14.16 -19.17 -11.79
N GLU A 270 13.46 -18.70 -12.83
CA GLU A 270 12.82 -17.37 -12.84
C GLU A 270 11.74 -17.21 -11.75
N LEU A 271 10.97 -18.27 -11.46
CA LEU A 271 9.97 -18.29 -10.37
C LEU A 271 10.61 -18.27 -8.97
N THR A 272 11.76 -18.95 -8.80
CA THR A 272 12.52 -18.95 -7.55
C THR A 272 13.24 -17.62 -7.29
N ARG A 273 13.57 -16.89 -8.36
CA ARG A 273 14.30 -15.62 -8.29
C ARG A 273 13.59 -14.60 -7.41
N ALA A 274 14.38 -13.90 -6.58
CA ALA A 274 13.87 -12.98 -5.57
C ALA A 274 12.98 -11.87 -6.16
N GLY A 275 12.04 -11.38 -5.35
CA GLY A 275 11.11 -10.31 -5.72
C GLY A 275 10.17 -9.99 -4.56
N LYS A 276 9.50 -8.84 -4.60
CA LYS A 276 8.57 -8.42 -3.53
C LYS A 276 7.31 -9.30 -3.46
N ARG A 277 7.02 -10.11 -4.49
CA ARG A 277 5.89 -11.07 -4.59
C ARG A 277 4.52 -10.48 -4.21
N TRP A 278 4.31 -9.19 -4.49
CA TRP A 278 3.06 -8.50 -4.15
C TRP A 278 1.84 -9.13 -4.83
N ARG A 279 1.93 -9.50 -6.10
CA ARG A 279 0.80 -10.03 -6.89
C ARG A 279 0.27 -11.38 -6.37
N PRO A 280 1.10 -12.42 -6.19
CA PRO A 280 0.61 -13.66 -5.57
C PRO A 280 0.09 -13.42 -4.15
N PHE A 281 0.78 -12.59 -3.37
CA PHE A 281 0.36 -12.23 -2.01
C PHE A 281 -1.03 -11.58 -1.97
N LEU A 282 -1.31 -10.63 -2.85
CA LEU A 282 -2.61 -9.96 -2.93
C LEU A 282 -3.76 -10.92 -3.26
N SER A 283 -3.51 -11.90 -4.13
CA SER A 283 -4.51 -12.93 -4.48
C SER A 283 -4.92 -13.73 -3.23
N VAL A 284 -3.95 -14.10 -2.42
CA VAL A 284 -4.18 -14.84 -1.16
C VAL A 284 -4.86 -13.98 -0.13
N CYS A 285 -4.40 -12.73 0.07
CA CYS A 285 -5.00 -11.84 1.05
C CYS A 285 -6.46 -11.52 0.73
N VAL A 286 -6.81 -11.28 -0.54
CA VAL A 286 -8.21 -11.03 -0.93
C VAL A 286 -9.08 -12.26 -0.64
N HIS A 287 -8.62 -13.45 -1.02
CA HIS A 287 -9.34 -14.68 -0.72
C HIS A 287 -9.58 -14.84 0.79
N GLN A 288 -8.53 -14.68 1.60
CA GLN A 288 -8.58 -14.82 3.05
C GLN A 288 -9.47 -13.76 3.72
N ALA A 289 -9.41 -12.50 3.25
CA ALA A 289 -10.27 -11.43 3.75
C ALA A 289 -11.77 -11.66 3.49
N LEU A 290 -12.09 -12.54 2.52
CA LEU A 290 -13.46 -12.89 2.17
C LEU A 290 -13.94 -14.19 2.84
N GLN A 291 -13.11 -14.89 3.63
CA GLN A 291 -13.52 -16.11 4.34
C GLN A 291 -14.24 -15.82 5.66
N ASP A 292 -15.22 -16.67 5.99
CA ASP A 292 -15.97 -16.60 7.24
C ASP A 292 -15.19 -17.08 8.48
N ASP A 293 -14.20 -17.96 8.34
CA ASP A 293 -13.41 -18.55 9.44
C ASP A 293 -11.98 -17.93 9.52
N PRO A 294 -11.53 -17.42 10.70
CA PRO A 294 -10.27 -16.67 10.80
C PRO A 294 -9.02 -17.52 10.63
N HIS A 295 -9.16 -18.81 10.91
CA HIS A 295 -8.07 -19.77 10.96
C HIS A 295 -8.22 -20.83 9.88
N ALA A 296 -9.12 -20.59 8.92
CA ALA A 296 -9.26 -21.43 7.75
C ALA A 296 -7.90 -21.53 7.06
N PRO A 297 -7.32 -22.74 6.96
CA PRO A 297 -6.06 -22.90 6.28
C PRO A 297 -6.21 -22.44 4.84
N VAL A 298 -5.15 -21.84 4.30
CA VAL A 298 -5.08 -21.51 2.88
C VAL A 298 -5.27 -22.81 2.09
N PRO A 299 -6.30 -22.92 1.21
CA PRO A 299 -6.48 -24.13 0.43
C PRO A 299 -5.30 -24.37 -0.52
N ASP A 300 -4.88 -25.63 -0.71
CA ASP A 300 -3.82 -25.96 -1.68
C ASP A 300 -4.17 -25.50 -3.10
N ALA A 301 -5.47 -25.50 -3.44
CA ALA A 301 -5.94 -24.96 -4.73
C ALA A 301 -5.58 -23.47 -4.91
N LEU A 302 -5.52 -22.69 -3.82
CA LEU A 302 -5.15 -21.28 -3.87
C LEU A 302 -3.64 -21.08 -4.09
N ARG A 303 -2.81 -22.06 -3.65
CA ARG A 303 -1.38 -22.09 -3.99
C ARG A 303 -1.17 -22.15 -5.50
N GLN A 304 -1.94 -22.98 -6.21
CA GLN A 304 -1.89 -23.06 -7.68
C GLN A 304 -2.24 -21.70 -8.33
N VAL A 305 -3.23 -21.00 -7.79
CA VAL A 305 -3.63 -19.65 -8.26
C VAL A 305 -2.52 -18.62 -8.02
N ALA A 306 -1.90 -18.63 -6.85
CA ALA A 306 -0.81 -17.71 -6.53
C ALA A 306 0.41 -17.96 -7.43
N VAL A 307 0.80 -19.21 -7.65
CA VAL A 307 1.89 -19.55 -8.57
C VAL A 307 1.54 -19.17 -10.01
N ALA A 308 0.29 -19.37 -10.45
CA ALA A 308 -0.16 -18.92 -11.77
C ALA A 308 0.00 -17.40 -11.97
N VAL A 309 -0.34 -16.60 -10.95
CA VAL A 309 -0.15 -15.14 -10.98
C VAL A 309 1.32 -14.77 -11.14
N GLU A 310 2.22 -15.45 -10.43
CA GLU A 310 3.66 -15.22 -10.55
C GLU A 310 4.21 -15.69 -11.90
N CYS A 311 3.69 -16.79 -12.48
CA CYS A 311 4.04 -17.21 -13.83
C CYS A 311 3.74 -16.12 -14.86
N PHE A 312 2.54 -15.53 -14.83
CA PHE A 312 2.20 -14.42 -15.71
C PHE A 312 3.10 -13.20 -15.48
N HIS A 313 3.42 -12.90 -14.23
CA HIS A 313 4.31 -11.79 -13.90
C HIS A 313 5.73 -12.01 -14.43
N LYS A 314 6.36 -13.16 -14.13
CA LYS A 314 7.71 -13.48 -14.59
C LYS A 314 7.80 -13.57 -16.10
N ALA A 315 6.80 -14.15 -16.77
CA ALA A 315 6.72 -14.12 -18.22
C ALA A 315 6.75 -12.69 -18.77
N SER A 316 5.93 -11.79 -18.21
CA SER A 316 5.91 -10.39 -18.64
C SER A 316 7.26 -9.69 -18.43
N LEU A 317 7.99 -9.99 -17.36
CA LEU A 317 9.32 -9.41 -17.11
C LEU A 317 10.37 -9.93 -18.10
N ILE A 318 10.36 -11.24 -18.39
CA ILE A 318 11.29 -11.84 -19.36
C ILE A 318 11.09 -11.23 -20.75
N HIS A 319 9.83 -11.01 -21.16
CA HIS A 319 9.52 -10.38 -22.44
C HIS A 319 9.86 -8.88 -22.44
N ASP A 320 9.53 -8.13 -21.37
CA ASP A 320 9.90 -6.71 -21.22
C ASP A 320 11.43 -6.53 -21.28
N ASP A 321 12.20 -7.37 -20.57
CA ASP A 321 13.68 -7.33 -20.61
C ASP A 321 14.23 -7.45 -22.04
N ILE A 322 13.62 -8.28 -22.89
CA ILE A 322 14.00 -8.43 -24.31
C ILE A 322 13.61 -7.19 -25.11
N GLU A 323 12.39 -6.72 -24.91
CA GLU A 323 11.81 -5.58 -25.62
C GLU A 323 12.58 -4.29 -25.35
N ASP A 324 13.09 -4.15 -24.13
CA ASP A 324 13.85 -3.00 -23.66
C ASP A 324 15.37 -3.14 -23.86
N GLY A 325 15.86 -4.36 -24.03
CA GLY A 325 17.29 -4.66 -24.17
C GLY A 325 18.04 -4.62 -22.83
N ASP A 326 17.34 -4.87 -21.72
CA ASP A 326 17.90 -4.80 -20.37
C ASP A 326 18.80 -6.01 -20.09
N THR A 327 20.09 -5.77 -19.86
CA THR A 327 21.05 -6.87 -19.60
C THR A 327 21.06 -7.33 -18.15
N LEU A 328 20.50 -6.55 -17.24
CA LEU A 328 20.44 -6.81 -15.80
C LEU A 328 19.02 -6.57 -15.26
N ARG A 329 18.59 -7.38 -14.29
CA ARG A 329 17.39 -7.15 -13.49
C ARG A 329 17.64 -7.60 -12.06
N TYR A 330 17.36 -6.72 -11.09
CA TYR A 330 17.70 -6.93 -9.67
C TYR A 330 19.18 -7.22 -9.42
N GLY A 331 20.07 -6.61 -10.22
CA GLY A 331 21.52 -6.82 -10.16
C GLY A 331 22.02 -8.13 -10.78
N GLU A 332 21.13 -8.98 -11.29
CA GLU A 332 21.48 -10.25 -11.93
C GLU A 332 21.31 -10.18 -13.45
N PRO A 333 22.12 -10.92 -14.24
CA PRO A 333 21.95 -11.01 -15.69
C PRO A 333 20.55 -11.48 -16.10
N THR A 334 19.95 -10.83 -17.09
CA THR A 334 18.65 -11.25 -17.64
C THR A 334 18.79 -12.55 -18.45
N LEU A 335 17.67 -13.24 -18.62
CA LEU A 335 17.64 -14.53 -19.30
C LEU A 335 18.12 -14.42 -20.76
N HIS A 336 17.77 -13.35 -21.46
CA HIS A 336 18.19 -13.15 -22.85
C HIS A 336 19.68 -12.81 -22.96
N ALA A 337 20.26 -12.15 -21.95
CA ALA A 337 21.69 -11.84 -21.92
C ALA A 337 22.55 -13.10 -21.72
N THR A 338 22.03 -14.08 -20.99
CA THR A 338 22.76 -15.32 -20.65
C THR A 338 22.49 -16.48 -21.62
N HIS A 339 21.24 -16.64 -22.08
CA HIS A 339 20.80 -17.80 -22.88
C HIS A 339 20.29 -17.40 -24.28
N GLY A 340 20.35 -16.11 -24.61
CA GLY A 340 19.91 -15.57 -25.90
C GLY A 340 18.41 -15.32 -25.99
N VAL A 341 18.04 -14.43 -26.90
CA VAL A 341 16.64 -14.04 -27.15
C VAL A 341 15.71 -15.23 -27.45
N PRO A 342 16.06 -16.22 -28.31
CA PRO A 342 15.14 -17.32 -28.62
C PRO A 342 14.77 -18.17 -27.40
N ALA A 343 15.74 -18.45 -26.52
CA ALA A 343 15.48 -19.21 -25.29
C ALA A 343 14.60 -18.42 -24.33
N ALA A 344 14.88 -17.13 -24.15
CA ALA A 344 14.12 -16.27 -23.26
C ALA A 344 12.65 -16.10 -23.69
N ILE A 345 12.39 -15.91 -24.99
CA ILE A 345 11.02 -15.89 -25.55
C ILE A 345 10.29 -17.18 -25.18
N ASN A 346 10.90 -18.33 -25.47
CA ASN A 346 10.29 -19.63 -25.27
C ASN A 346 10.03 -19.94 -23.78
N VAL A 347 10.91 -19.51 -22.87
CA VAL A 347 10.69 -19.62 -21.42
C VAL A 347 9.53 -18.75 -20.96
N GLY A 348 9.42 -17.51 -21.45
CA GLY A 348 8.27 -16.65 -21.17
C GLY A 348 6.96 -17.27 -21.67
N ASP A 349 6.95 -17.84 -22.88
CA ASP A 349 5.79 -18.52 -23.45
C ASP A 349 5.38 -19.76 -22.64
N LEU A 350 6.36 -20.54 -22.16
CA LEU A 350 6.10 -21.68 -21.27
C LEU A 350 5.43 -21.22 -19.98
N LEU A 351 5.94 -20.16 -19.34
CA LEU A 351 5.35 -19.61 -18.11
C LEU A 351 3.92 -19.10 -18.32
N ILE A 352 3.61 -18.48 -19.46
CA ILE A 352 2.23 -18.12 -19.83
C ILE A 352 1.34 -19.37 -19.88
N GLY A 353 1.80 -20.42 -20.56
CA GLY A 353 1.09 -21.70 -20.66
C GLY A 353 0.84 -22.34 -19.30
N GLU A 354 1.88 -22.39 -18.46
CA GLU A 354 1.82 -22.92 -17.10
C GLU A 354 0.85 -22.13 -16.21
N GLY A 355 0.83 -20.80 -16.32
CA GLY A 355 -0.13 -19.98 -15.58
C GLY A 355 -1.57 -20.34 -15.91
N TYR A 356 -1.92 -20.49 -17.20
CA TYR A 356 -3.28 -20.91 -17.59
C TYR A 356 -3.58 -22.36 -17.20
N ARG A 357 -2.61 -23.28 -17.34
CA ARG A 357 -2.75 -24.68 -16.92
C ARG A 357 -3.07 -24.77 -15.43
N LEU A 358 -2.31 -24.07 -14.58
CA LEU A 358 -2.49 -24.05 -13.13
C LEU A 358 -3.88 -23.52 -12.73
N LEU A 359 -4.42 -22.51 -13.41
CA LEU A 359 -5.79 -22.04 -13.18
C LEU A 359 -6.83 -23.10 -13.61
N ALA A 360 -6.67 -23.68 -14.79
CA ALA A 360 -7.60 -24.64 -15.37
C ALA A 360 -7.65 -25.98 -14.61
N GLU A 361 -6.51 -26.40 -14.05
CA GLU A 361 -6.33 -27.64 -13.29
C GLU A 361 -6.37 -27.42 -11.77
N SER A 362 -6.66 -26.19 -11.31
CA SER A 362 -6.77 -25.92 -9.88
C SER A 362 -7.85 -26.77 -9.23
N GLY A 363 -7.72 -27.01 -7.92
CA GLY A 363 -8.70 -27.77 -7.13
C GLY A 363 -10.07 -27.07 -6.94
N PHE A 364 -10.30 -25.92 -7.57
CA PHE A 364 -11.56 -25.18 -7.48
C PHE A 364 -12.67 -25.76 -8.39
N PRO A 365 -13.95 -25.49 -8.09
CA PRO A 365 -15.08 -25.87 -8.94
C PRO A 365 -14.95 -25.35 -10.39
N PRO A 366 -15.48 -26.08 -11.39
CA PRO A 366 -15.32 -25.73 -12.81
C PRO A 366 -15.76 -24.30 -13.18
N ASP A 367 -16.83 -23.78 -12.58
CA ASP A 367 -17.32 -22.41 -12.78
C ASP A 367 -16.33 -21.37 -12.27
N VAL A 368 -15.71 -21.61 -11.10
CA VAL A 368 -14.68 -20.75 -10.52
C VAL A 368 -13.42 -20.75 -11.38
N ARG A 369 -13.00 -21.93 -11.86
CA ARG A 369 -11.85 -22.04 -12.79
C ARG A 369 -12.08 -21.30 -14.09
N ALA A 370 -13.26 -21.46 -14.68
CA ALA A 370 -13.63 -20.73 -15.90
C ALA A 370 -13.61 -19.21 -15.68
N ALA A 371 -14.13 -18.74 -14.56
CA ALA A 371 -14.08 -17.32 -14.19
C ALA A 371 -12.64 -16.81 -14.04
N MET A 372 -11.79 -17.54 -13.31
CA MET A 372 -10.38 -17.21 -13.10
C MET A 372 -9.59 -17.17 -14.42
N THR A 373 -9.74 -18.20 -15.28
CA THR A 373 -9.10 -18.22 -16.60
C THR A 373 -9.56 -17.04 -17.46
N ALA A 374 -10.85 -16.68 -17.42
CA ALA A 374 -11.37 -15.53 -18.17
C ALA A 374 -10.81 -14.20 -17.63
N ILE A 375 -10.66 -14.05 -16.31
CA ILE A 375 -10.01 -12.88 -15.67
C ILE A 375 -8.57 -12.77 -16.15
N ALA A 376 -7.78 -13.84 -16.03
CA ALA A 376 -6.38 -13.86 -16.45
C ALA A 376 -6.22 -13.57 -17.94
N ALA A 377 -7.07 -14.14 -18.80
CA ALA A 377 -7.06 -13.89 -20.24
C ALA A 377 -7.35 -12.42 -20.60
N ARG A 378 -8.34 -11.80 -19.95
CA ARG A 378 -8.64 -10.38 -20.17
C ARG A 378 -7.48 -9.49 -19.70
N GLY A 379 -6.94 -9.75 -18.52
CA GLY A 379 -5.84 -8.96 -17.97
C GLY A 379 -4.57 -9.06 -18.81
N HIS A 380 -4.20 -10.27 -19.23
CA HIS A 380 -3.07 -10.52 -20.14
C HIS A 380 -3.25 -9.77 -21.47
N ARG A 381 -4.45 -9.84 -22.08
CA ARG A 381 -4.75 -9.07 -23.30
C ARG A 381 -4.58 -7.57 -23.10
N THR A 382 -5.07 -7.01 -22.00
CA THR A 382 -4.94 -5.57 -21.70
C THR A 382 -3.48 -5.18 -21.54
N LEU A 383 -2.68 -5.97 -20.81
CA LEU A 383 -1.26 -5.75 -20.62
C LEU A 383 -0.50 -5.73 -21.95
N CYS A 384 -0.72 -6.73 -22.83
CA CYS A 384 -0.08 -6.76 -24.14
C CYS A 384 -0.46 -5.57 -25.04
N LEU A 385 -1.72 -5.11 -24.97
CA LEU A 385 -2.15 -3.91 -25.70
C LEU A 385 -1.45 -2.65 -25.17
N GLY A 386 -1.34 -2.52 -23.84
CA GLY A 386 -0.63 -1.41 -23.20
C GLY A 386 0.85 -1.38 -23.58
N GLN A 387 1.53 -2.53 -23.48
CA GLN A 387 2.93 -2.67 -23.91
C GLN A 387 3.09 -2.36 -25.41
N GLY A 388 2.15 -2.82 -26.24
CA GLY A 388 2.15 -2.54 -27.68
C GLY A 388 2.10 -1.04 -28.00
N GLU A 389 1.29 -0.25 -27.27
CA GLU A 389 1.23 1.20 -27.43
C GLU A 389 2.57 1.88 -27.10
N GLU A 390 3.25 1.41 -26.05
CA GLU A 390 4.59 1.89 -25.66
C GLU A 390 5.64 1.54 -26.73
N LEU A 391 5.64 0.31 -27.23
CA LEU A 391 6.55 -0.13 -28.30
C LEU A 391 6.32 0.64 -29.60
N LEU A 392 5.06 0.94 -29.95
CA LEU A 392 4.73 1.78 -31.09
C LEU A 392 5.25 3.21 -30.91
N TRP A 393 5.13 3.77 -29.70
CA TRP A 393 5.74 5.06 -29.38
C TRP A 393 7.27 5.00 -29.47
N ALA A 394 7.91 3.95 -28.96
CA ALA A 394 9.37 3.81 -28.99
C ALA A 394 9.95 3.78 -30.43
N ARG A 395 9.17 3.29 -31.41
CA ARG A 395 9.53 3.34 -32.85
C ARG A 395 9.42 4.73 -33.47
N SER A 396 8.57 5.60 -32.93
CA SER A 396 8.41 6.97 -33.39
C SER A 396 8.19 7.92 -32.19
N PRO A 397 9.24 8.15 -31.38
CA PRO A 397 9.11 8.88 -30.13
C PRO A 397 8.64 10.31 -30.42
N LYS A 398 7.65 10.76 -29.65
CA LYS A 398 7.08 12.10 -29.78
C LYS A 398 6.54 12.59 -28.43
N PRO A 399 6.47 13.90 -28.19
CA PRO A 399 5.90 14.41 -26.95
C PRO A 399 4.48 13.92 -26.70
N LEU A 400 4.24 13.39 -25.50
CA LEU A 400 2.91 13.01 -25.02
C LEU A 400 2.49 13.95 -23.89
N GLY A 401 1.19 14.24 -23.83
CA GLY A 401 0.60 14.92 -22.67
C GLY A 401 0.44 13.95 -21.50
N SER A 402 0.35 14.49 -20.28
CA SER A 402 0.24 13.75 -19.03
C SER A 402 -0.88 12.72 -19.06
N ARG A 403 -2.06 13.08 -19.60
CA ARG A 403 -3.20 12.16 -19.75
C ARG A 403 -2.90 10.91 -20.57
N LYS A 404 -2.13 11.03 -21.66
CA LYS A 404 -1.80 9.88 -22.52
C LYS A 404 -0.77 8.98 -21.85
N VAL A 405 0.19 9.57 -21.13
CA VAL A 405 1.14 8.80 -20.30
C VAL A 405 0.40 8.03 -19.20
N LEU A 406 -0.52 8.67 -18.49
CA LEU A 406 -1.34 8.01 -17.47
C LEU A 406 -2.23 6.89 -18.05
N GLU A 407 -2.70 7.03 -19.29
CA GLU A 407 -3.42 5.96 -19.98
C GLU A 407 -2.52 4.75 -20.28
N ILE A 408 -1.28 4.97 -20.71
CA ILE A 408 -0.29 3.90 -20.88
C ILE A 408 -0.06 3.19 -19.54
N PHE A 409 0.11 3.94 -18.44
CA PHE A 409 0.31 3.37 -17.10
C PHE A 409 -0.86 2.50 -16.66
N ARG A 410 -2.08 2.99 -16.89
CA ARG A 410 -3.31 2.24 -16.59
C ARG A 410 -3.41 0.95 -17.40
N GLN A 411 -2.92 0.91 -18.63
CA GLN A 411 -3.02 -0.30 -19.48
C GLN A 411 -1.87 -1.29 -19.25
N LYS A 412 -0.67 -0.83 -18.86
CA LYS A 412 0.50 -1.69 -18.63
C LYS A 412 0.48 -2.32 -17.24
N THR A 413 0.30 -1.50 -16.19
CA THR A 413 0.61 -1.91 -14.82
C THR A 413 -0.63 -2.28 -14.01
N ALA A 414 -1.73 -1.54 -14.16
CA ALA A 414 -2.96 -1.80 -13.42
C ALA A 414 -3.59 -3.19 -13.65
N PRO A 415 -3.58 -3.77 -14.88
CA PRO A 415 -4.22 -5.06 -15.11
C PRO A 415 -3.57 -6.20 -14.32
N ALA A 416 -2.26 -6.12 -14.07
CA ALA A 416 -1.56 -7.15 -13.30
C ALA A 416 -1.98 -7.14 -11.82
N PHE A 417 -2.21 -5.96 -11.23
CA PHE A 417 -2.80 -5.84 -9.89
C PHE A 417 -4.27 -6.25 -9.89
N GLY A 418 -5.04 -5.84 -10.89
CA GLY A 418 -6.45 -6.19 -11.04
C GLY A 418 -6.64 -7.71 -11.13
N VAL A 419 -5.87 -8.40 -11.97
CA VAL A 419 -5.91 -9.87 -12.09
C VAL A 419 -5.62 -10.54 -10.75
N ALA A 420 -4.56 -10.13 -10.02
CA ALA A 420 -4.25 -10.71 -8.72
C ALA A 420 -5.43 -10.58 -7.74
N LEU A 421 -6.00 -9.39 -7.60
CA LEU A 421 -7.13 -9.14 -6.72
C LEU A 421 -8.38 -9.91 -7.15
N GLU A 422 -8.74 -9.86 -8.44
CA GLU A 422 -9.93 -10.51 -8.99
C GLU A 422 -9.83 -12.04 -8.94
N LEU A 423 -8.64 -12.63 -9.09
CA LEU A 423 -8.45 -14.08 -8.93
C LEU A 423 -8.69 -14.53 -7.49
N GLY A 424 -8.21 -13.79 -6.50
CA GLY A 424 -8.51 -14.04 -5.08
C GLY A 424 -10.01 -13.92 -4.78
N ALA A 425 -10.67 -12.90 -5.34
CA ALA A 425 -12.12 -12.71 -5.19
C ALA A 425 -12.93 -13.81 -5.88
N ALA A 426 -12.52 -14.26 -7.06
CA ALA A 426 -13.15 -15.37 -7.77
C ALA A 426 -13.02 -16.70 -7.02
N ALA A 427 -11.82 -16.99 -6.49
CA ALA A 427 -11.57 -18.15 -5.65
C ALA A 427 -12.47 -18.16 -4.40
N ALA A 428 -12.75 -16.99 -3.81
CA ALA A 428 -13.67 -16.81 -2.70
C ALA A 428 -15.15 -16.69 -3.11
N ARG A 429 -15.48 -16.78 -4.41
CA ARG A 429 -16.83 -16.63 -4.96
C ARG A 429 -17.52 -15.32 -4.55
N ALA A 430 -16.76 -14.22 -4.59
CA ALA A 430 -17.26 -12.89 -4.26
C ALA A 430 -18.41 -12.43 -5.16
N GLU A 431 -19.20 -11.49 -4.66
CA GLU A 431 -20.30 -10.86 -5.41
C GLU A 431 -19.77 -9.90 -6.51
N PRO A 432 -20.53 -9.67 -7.60
CA PRO A 432 -20.11 -8.82 -8.73
C PRO A 432 -19.64 -7.41 -8.35
N GLU A 433 -20.24 -6.81 -7.32
CA GLU A 433 -19.92 -5.46 -6.82
C GLU A 433 -18.50 -5.38 -6.26
N VAL A 434 -17.99 -6.48 -5.69
CA VAL A 434 -16.60 -6.58 -5.22
C VAL A 434 -15.66 -6.44 -6.41
N PHE A 435 -15.92 -7.14 -7.51
CA PHE A 435 -15.08 -7.06 -8.71
C PHE A 435 -15.06 -5.65 -9.33
N GLU A 436 -16.20 -4.94 -9.33
CA GLU A 436 -16.23 -3.55 -9.81
C GLU A 436 -15.34 -2.63 -8.97
N THR A 437 -15.42 -2.79 -7.64
CA THR A 437 -14.60 -2.03 -6.71
C THR A 437 -13.13 -2.37 -6.85
N LEU A 438 -12.78 -3.65 -6.95
CA LEU A 438 -11.39 -4.10 -7.13
C LEU A 438 -10.78 -3.56 -8.44
N ARG A 439 -11.55 -3.45 -9.53
CA ARG A 439 -11.09 -2.84 -10.78
C ARG A 439 -10.79 -1.35 -10.65
N LYS A 440 -11.70 -0.58 -10.02
CA LYS A 440 -11.48 0.87 -9.77
C LYS A 440 -10.26 1.09 -8.87
N TYR A 441 -10.17 0.28 -7.81
CA TYR A 441 -9.03 0.28 -6.89
C TYR A 441 -7.72 -0.05 -7.62
N SER A 442 -7.68 -1.12 -8.42
CA SER A 442 -6.47 -1.54 -9.13
C SER A 442 -6.03 -0.56 -10.21
N ASP A 443 -6.98 0.09 -10.89
CA ASP A 443 -6.69 1.15 -11.87
C ASP A 443 -5.92 2.30 -11.20
N ALA A 444 -6.44 2.81 -10.09
CA ALA A 444 -5.81 3.91 -9.36
C ALA A 444 -4.48 3.49 -8.70
N LEU A 445 -4.42 2.29 -8.09
CA LEU A 445 -3.20 1.73 -7.52
C LEU A 445 -2.10 1.54 -8.57
N GLY A 446 -2.43 0.98 -9.73
CA GLY A 446 -1.48 0.72 -10.81
C GLY A 446 -0.90 1.99 -11.39
N ILE A 447 -1.72 3.03 -11.56
CA ILE A 447 -1.25 4.36 -11.99
C ILE A 447 -0.31 4.95 -10.92
N ALA A 448 -0.71 4.97 -9.65
CA ALA A 448 0.13 5.50 -8.58
C ALA A 448 1.47 4.76 -8.46
N TYR A 449 1.46 3.43 -8.64
CA TYR A 449 2.67 2.60 -8.60
C TYR A 449 3.64 2.99 -9.71
N GLN A 450 3.16 3.16 -10.94
CA GLN A 450 4.00 3.55 -12.06
C GLN A 450 4.52 4.98 -11.92
N ILE A 451 3.74 5.90 -11.34
CA ILE A 451 4.23 7.25 -11.03
C ILE A 451 5.35 7.19 -10.00
N ARG A 452 5.26 6.32 -8.97
CA ARG A 452 6.36 6.14 -8.01
C ARG A 452 7.62 5.62 -8.71
N ASP A 453 7.49 4.59 -9.54
CA ASP A 453 8.63 4.02 -10.27
C ASP A 453 9.29 5.09 -11.17
N ASP A 454 8.47 5.90 -11.88
CA ASP A 454 8.95 7.08 -12.62
C ASP A 454 9.64 8.11 -11.71
N LEU A 455 9.15 8.35 -10.49
CA LEU A 455 9.77 9.31 -9.58
C LEU A 455 11.12 8.80 -9.06
N ASP A 456 11.24 7.50 -8.82
CA ASP A 456 12.46 6.85 -8.37
C ASP A 456 13.57 6.96 -9.44
N ASP A 457 13.23 6.84 -10.72
CA ASP A 457 14.14 7.06 -11.86
C ASP A 457 14.69 8.50 -11.94
N PHE A 458 13.98 9.47 -11.36
CA PHE A 458 14.36 10.89 -11.36
C PHE A 458 14.98 11.34 -10.04
N ALA A 459 14.99 10.49 -9.01
CA ALA A 459 15.65 10.78 -7.74
C ALA A 459 17.18 10.85 -7.95
N PRO A 460 17.89 11.78 -7.30
CA PRO A 460 19.36 11.83 -7.36
C PRO A 460 19.94 10.64 -6.57
N SER A 461 20.11 9.50 -7.24
CA SER A 461 20.73 8.29 -6.71
C SER A 461 21.94 7.89 -7.58
N ALA A 462 22.81 7.03 -7.03
CA ALA A 462 23.94 6.45 -7.79
C ALA A 462 23.48 5.55 -8.95
N ASP A 463 22.21 5.09 -8.92
CA ASP A 463 21.59 4.22 -9.90
C ASP A 463 20.66 4.98 -10.88
N ALA A 464 20.54 6.31 -10.74
CA ALA A 464 19.68 7.11 -11.61
C ALA A 464 20.19 7.02 -13.06
N PRO A 465 19.33 6.73 -14.04
CA PRO A 465 19.76 6.52 -15.42
C PRO A 465 20.55 7.72 -15.94
N ASP A 466 21.75 7.45 -16.47
CA ASP A 466 22.67 8.44 -17.05
C ASP A 466 22.02 9.23 -18.21
N ASP A 467 21.02 8.63 -18.87
CA ASP A 467 20.31 9.22 -20.01
C ASP A 467 18.80 9.30 -19.72
N ILE A 468 18.37 10.36 -19.04
CA ILE A 468 16.94 10.69 -18.83
C ILE A 468 16.18 10.79 -20.17
N ALA A 469 16.87 11.08 -21.28
CA ALA A 469 16.26 11.09 -22.60
C ALA A 469 16.10 9.69 -23.22
N ALA A 470 16.78 8.66 -22.69
CA ALA A 470 16.54 7.27 -23.05
C ALA A 470 15.30 6.68 -22.35
N LEU A 471 14.77 7.37 -21.33
CA LEU A 471 13.58 6.93 -20.61
C LEU A 471 12.37 6.74 -21.52
N ARG A 472 11.51 5.83 -21.08
CA ARG A 472 10.18 5.56 -21.63
C ARG A 472 9.29 6.81 -21.43
N PRO A 473 8.05 6.84 -21.97
CA PRO A 473 7.12 7.93 -21.68
C PRO A 473 6.92 8.10 -20.17
N SER A 474 7.53 9.13 -19.58
CA SER A 474 7.46 9.37 -18.14
C SER A 474 6.61 10.58 -17.78
N LEU A 475 5.96 10.53 -16.63
CA LEU A 475 5.08 11.58 -16.15
C LEU A 475 5.84 12.90 -15.89
N PRO A 476 7.03 12.92 -15.27
CA PRO A 476 7.79 14.16 -15.09
C PRO A 476 8.08 14.86 -16.43
N LEU A 477 8.49 14.10 -17.47
CA LEU A 477 8.73 14.64 -18.81
C LEU A 477 7.47 15.19 -19.47
N ALA A 478 6.31 14.53 -19.26
CA ALA A 478 5.04 14.98 -19.81
C ALA A 478 4.55 16.25 -19.13
N VAL A 479 4.64 16.30 -17.80
CA VAL A 479 4.31 17.47 -16.99
C VAL A 479 5.19 18.64 -17.38
N GLY A 480 6.51 18.46 -17.46
CA GLY A 480 7.43 19.51 -17.89
C GLY A 480 7.11 20.03 -19.29
N TYR A 481 6.81 19.13 -20.24
CA TYR A 481 6.43 19.50 -21.61
C TYR A 481 5.12 20.30 -21.66
N GLU A 482 4.14 19.97 -20.80
CA GLU A 482 2.90 20.72 -20.66
C GLU A 482 3.12 22.08 -20.00
N GLN A 483 3.96 22.16 -18.97
CA GLN A 483 4.26 23.42 -18.27
C GLN A 483 5.07 24.38 -19.14
N ALA A 484 5.93 23.90 -20.03
CA ALA A 484 6.67 24.74 -20.98
C ALA A 484 5.79 25.57 -21.94
N LYS A 485 4.46 25.46 -21.87
CA LYS A 485 3.55 26.46 -22.47
C LYS A 485 3.69 27.85 -21.84
N THR A 486 4.17 27.96 -20.60
CA THR A 486 4.45 29.24 -19.92
C THR A 486 5.76 29.87 -20.39
N GLU A 487 6.68 29.07 -20.93
CA GLU A 487 8.00 29.47 -21.45
C GLU A 487 8.25 28.78 -22.82
N PRO A 488 7.60 29.26 -23.90
CA PRO A 488 7.56 28.57 -25.19
C PRO A 488 8.93 28.28 -25.83
N GLU A 489 9.95 29.07 -25.49
CA GLU A 489 11.34 28.91 -25.91
C GLU A 489 12.02 27.65 -25.34
N LEU A 490 11.53 27.13 -24.22
CA LEU A 490 12.06 25.92 -23.58
C LEU A 490 11.37 24.65 -24.10
N ARG A 491 10.17 24.78 -24.68
CA ARG A 491 9.38 23.67 -25.22
C ARG A 491 10.11 22.83 -26.29
N PRO A 492 10.88 23.41 -27.24
CA PRO A 492 11.67 22.63 -28.20
C PRO A 492 12.72 21.74 -27.54
N ILE A 493 13.32 22.15 -26.43
CA ILE A 493 14.35 21.37 -25.72
C ILE A 493 13.73 20.07 -25.19
N LEU A 494 12.61 20.19 -24.47
CA LEU A 494 11.84 19.04 -23.99
C LEU A 494 11.32 18.19 -25.15
N ALA A 495 10.87 18.80 -26.25
CA ALA A 495 10.40 18.06 -27.42
C ALA A 495 11.48 17.22 -28.12
N ARG A 496 12.75 17.64 -28.02
CA ARG A 496 13.92 16.89 -28.52
C ARG A 496 14.28 15.74 -27.59
N ALA A 497 14.22 15.95 -26.27
CA ALA A 497 14.38 14.89 -25.29
C ALA A 497 13.37 13.77 -25.51
N TRP A 498 12.08 14.10 -25.68
CA TRP A 498 11.02 13.15 -26.06
C TRP A 498 11.28 12.40 -27.37
N ARG A 499 12.03 13.01 -28.30
CA ARG A 499 12.38 12.41 -29.61
C ARG A 499 13.69 11.62 -29.59
N ARG A 500 14.35 11.53 -28.43
CA ARG A 500 15.67 10.91 -28.27
C ARG A 500 16.73 11.54 -29.18
N GLU A 501 16.57 12.82 -29.52
CA GLU A 501 17.52 13.57 -30.35
C GLU A 501 18.71 14.01 -29.49
N ARG A 502 19.85 13.31 -29.58
CA ARG A 502 21.09 13.72 -28.92
C ARG A 502 21.63 15.01 -29.56
N VAL A 503 21.81 16.07 -28.76
CA VAL A 503 22.44 17.32 -29.20
C VAL A 503 23.52 17.72 -28.20
N ASN A 504 24.75 17.96 -28.70
CA ASN A 504 25.83 18.56 -27.93
C ASN A 504 25.35 19.85 -27.24
N GLY A 505 25.27 19.84 -25.90
CA GLY A 505 25.14 21.02 -25.03
C GLY A 505 23.74 21.61 -24.76
N SER A 506 22.69 21.30 -25.53
CA SER A 506 21.35 21.93 -25.32
C SER A 506 20.28 21.02 -24.72
N ALA A 507 20.46 19.71 -24.79
CA ALA A 507 19.59 18.69 -24.20
C ALA A 507 20.40 17.72 -23.33
N SER A 508 21.42 18.22 -22.61
CA SER A 508 22.16 17.38 -21.67
C SER A 508 21.25 16.93 -20.52
N PRO A 509 21.51 15.77 -19.89
CA PRO A 509 20.73 15.28 -18.75
C PRO A 509 20.61 16.33 -17.63
N GLU A 510 21.67 17.09 -17.36
CA GLU A 510 21.68 18.14 -16.34
C GLU A 510 20.76 19.30 -16.71
N ARG A 511 20.76 19.71 -17.99
CA ARG A 511 19.86 20.77 -18.46
C ARG A 511 18.40 20.31 -18.42
N LEU A 512 18.15 19.04 -18.74
CA LEU A 512 16.81 18.46 -18.65
C LEU A 512 16.33 18.41 -17.19
N ARG A 513 17.16 17.93 -16.25
CA ARG A 513 16.86 17.97 -14.80
C ARG A 513 16.53 19.40 -14.34
N ALA A 514 17.38 20.37 -14.66
CA ALA A 514 17.16 21.76 -14.29
C ALA A 514 15.85 22.35 -14.85
N LEU A 515 15.44 21.97 -16.07
CA LEU A 515 14.15 22.38 -16.64
C LEU A 515 12.97 21.71 -15.93
N LEU A 516 13.09 20.42 -15.60
CA LEU A 516 12.04 19.70 -14.88
C LEU A 516 11.86 20.26 -13.47
N ASP A 517 12.96 20.62 -12.79
CA ASP A 517 12.96 21.30 -11.49
C ASP A 517 12.35 22.69 -11.60
N GLN A 518 12.71 23.49 -12.61
CA GLN A 518 12.12 24.81 -12.88
C GLN A 518 10.59 24.74 -13.03
N PHE A 519 10.08 23.69 -13.68
CA PHE A 519 8.64 23.49 -13.85
C PHE A 519 7.96 22.74 -12.70
N ASP A 520 8.71 22.39 -11.66
CA ASP A 520 8.23 21.63 -10.49
C ASP A 520 7.62 20.28 -10.92
N SER A 521 8.19 19.67 -11.96
CA SER A 521 7.57 18.54 -12.67
C SER A 521 7.54 17.28 -11.81
N VAL A 522 8.58 17.07 -11.02
CA VAL A 522 8.69 15.96 -10.07
C VAL A 522 7.66 16.12 -8.95
N GLU A 523 7.57 17.29 -8.32
CA GLU A 523 6.60 17.54 -7.25
C GLU A 523 5.15 17.46 -7.74
N ARG A 524 4.87 18.01 -8.93
CA ARG A 524 3.54 17.87 -9.56
C ARG A 524 3.20 16.40 -9.84
N SER A 525 4.17 15.59 -10.23
CA SER A 525 3.98 14.16 -10.43
C SER A 525 3.74 13.44 -9.10
N ARG A 526 4.47 13.81 -8.04
CA ARG A 526 4.23 13.34 -6.65
C ARG A 526 2.82 13.65 -6.17
N ARG A 527 2.33 14.87 -6.40
CA ARG A 527 0.92 15.24 -6.11
C ARG A 527 -0.09 14.39 -6.86
N MET A 528 0.19 14.05 -8.13
CA MET A 528 -0.68 13.14 -8.89
C MET A 528 -0.65 11.73 -8.31
N MET A 529 0.52 11.22 -7.90
CA MET A 529 0.65 9.94 -7.20
C MET A 529 -0.21 9.89 -5.94
N GLU A 530 -0.11 10.90 -5.07
CA GLU A 530 -0.94 11.02 -3.87
C GLU A 530 -2.44 11.09 -4.21
N GLY A 531 -2.80 11.83 -5.27
CA GLY A 531 -4.16 11.85 -5.80
C GLY A 531 -4.69 10.47 -6.20
N TYR A 532 -3.89 9.64 -6.86
CA TYR A 532 -4.28 8.29 -7.25
C TYR A 532 -4.29 7.30 -6.07
N LYS A 533 -3.39 7.44 -5.09
CA LYS A 533 -3.45 6.67 -3.84
C LYS A 533 -4.79 6.90 -3.14
N GLU A 534 -5.18 8.16 -3.04
CA GLU A 534 -6.43 8.57 -2.42
C GLU A 534 -7.65 8.15 -3.27
N GLU A 535 -7.59 8.23 -4.60
CA GLU A 535 -8.65 7.72 -5.48
C GLU A 535 -8.87 6.20 -5.28
N ALA A 536 -7.78 5.43 -5.11
CA ALA A 536 -7.88 4.01 -4.80
C ALA A 536 -8.62 3.80 -3.46
N ILE A 537 -8.31 4.59 -2.42
CA ILE A 537 -9.03 4.55 -1.13
C ILE A 537 -10.50 4.92 -1.30
N ARG A 538 -10.80 5.99 -2.05
CA ARG A 538 -12.17 6.49 -2.31
C ARG A 538 -13.02 5.55 -3.16
N SER A 539 -12.41 4.56 -3.81
CA SER A 539 -13.16 3.51 -4.51
C SER A 539 -13.77 2.46 -3.56
N LEU A 540 -13.28 2.38 -2.32
CA LEU A 540 -13.64 1.34 -1.35
C LEU A 540 -14.99 1.49 -0.60
N PRO A 541 -15.70 2.64 -0.55
CA PRO A 541 -16.96 2.76 0.21
C PRO A 541 -18.04 1.73 -0.18
N GLY A 542 -18.03 1.25 -1.42
CA GLY A 542 -18.97 0.23 -1.90
C GLY A 542 -18.72 -1.19 -1.34
N LEU A 543 -17.59 -1.44 -0.67
CA LEU A 543 -17.31 -2.72 -0.04
C LEU A 543 -18.03 -2.83 1.31
N THR A 544 -18.91 -3.81 1.42
CA THR A 544 -19.59 -4.16 2.67
C THR A 544 -18.75 -5.04 3.57
N ASN A 545 -17.83 -5.84 3.02
CA ASN A 545 -16.90 -6.67 3.78
C ASN A 545 -15.78 -5.79 4.37
N PRO A 546 -15.75 -5.59 5.71
CA PRO A 546 -14.80 -4.66 6.31
C PRO A 546 -13.37 -5.22 6.39
N SER A 547 -13.19 -6.55 6.41
CA SER A 547 -11.87 -7.19 6.29
C SER A 547 -11.19 -6.85 4.97
N LEU A 548 -11.91 -7.01 3.87
CA LEU A 548 -11.40 -6.68 2.54
C LEU A 548 -11.14 -5.18 2.41
N LYS A 549 -12.07 -4.35 2.90
CA LYS A 549 -11.91 -2.89 2.90
C LYS A 549 -10.66 -2.45 3.67
N GLY A 550 -10.46 -2.95 4.89
CA GLY A 550 -9.30 -2.67 5.72
C GLY A 550 -7.99 -3.21 5.12
N LEU A 551 -8.02 -4.42 4.55
CA LEU A 551 -6.88 -5.00 3.82
C LEU A 551 -6.41 -4.08 2.69
N LEU A 552 -7.33 -3.62 1.84
CA LEU A 552 -6.99 -2.79 0.68
C LEU A 552 -6.41 -1.43 1.09
N ARG A 553 -6.94 -0.79 2.14
CA ARG A 553 -6.31 0.44 2.71
C ARG A 553 -4.87 0.18 3.18
N ARG A 554 -4.67 -0.92 3.94
CA ARG A 554 -3.33 -1.30 4.44
C ARG A 554 -2.35 -1.64 3.33
N VAL A 555 -2.82 -2.27 2.26
CA VAL A 555 -2.00 -2.61 1.09
C VAL A 555 -1.47 -1.35 0.42
N ILE A 556 -2.29 -0.31 0.22
CA ILE A 556 -1.80 0.99 -0.29
C ILE A 556 -0.71 1.52 0.65
N GLY A 557 -0.98 1.57 1.96
CA GLY A 557 0.02 1.99 2.94
C GLY A 557 1.33 1.22 2.80
N LYS A 558 1.29 -0.12 2.82
CA LYS A 558 2.51 -0.94 2.69
C LYS A 558 3.21 -0.83 1.33
N ILE A 559 2.50 -0.58 0.23
CA ILE A 559 3.14 -0.43 -1.09
C ILE A 559 3.89 0.90 -1.20
N PHE A 560 3.39 1.97 -0.56
CA PHE A 560 3.93 3.34 -0.70
C PHE A 560 4.70 3.85 0.52
N SER A 561 4.55 3.27 1.71
CA SER A 561 5.30 3.65 2.94
C SER A 561 6.66 2.96 3.06
N VAL A 562 7.06 2.17 2.06
CA VAL A 562 8.38 1.53 2.02
C VAL A 562 9.39 2.57 1.54
N GLU A 563 9.83 3.46 2.42
CA GLU A 563 11.18 4.01 2.33
C GLU A 563 12.15 2.90 2.74
N ILE A 564 12.54 2.05 1.79
CA ILE A 564 13.72 1.20 1.95
C ILE A 564 14.79 1.80 1.05
N GLN A 565 15.69 2.56 1.67
CA GLN A 565 17.03 2.72 1.12
C GLN A 565 17.59 1.32 0.82
N GLY A 566 17.94 1.09 -0.44
CA GLY A 566 18.81 0.04 -0.95
C GLY A 566 18.85 -1.28 -0.18
N TRP A 567 18.10 -2.27 -0.66
CA TRP A 567 18.45 -3.68 -0.46
C TRP A 567 18.84 -4.28 -1.81
N CYS A 568 20.03 -3.89 -2.28
CA CYS A 568 20.86 -4.73 -3.12
C CYS A 568 22.01 -5.24 -2.23
N SER A 569 22.15 -6.56 -2.21
CA SER A 569 23.17 -7.50 -1.70
C SER A 569 24.63 -7.08 -1.38
N GLU A 570 25.02 -5.81 -1.33
CA GLU A 570 26.42 -5.42 -1.04
C GLU A 570 26.85 -5.67 0.42
N PHE A 571 25.92 -5.63 1.39
CA PHE A 571 26.27 -5.80 2.80
C PHE A 571 26.60 -7.26 3.17
N GLU A 572 25.94 -8.23 2.52
CA GLU A 572 26.24 -9.66 2.71
C GLU A 572 27.50 -10.08 1.93
N ALA A 573 27.74 -9.51 0.75
CA ALA A 573 28.97 -9.73 0.00
C ALA A 573 30.23 -9.17 0.69
N ARG A 574 30.14 -8.00 1.34
CA ARG A 574 31.26 -7.43 2.12
C ARG A 574 31.58 -8.26 3.37
N ASN A 575 30.58 -8.84 4.01
CA ASN A 575 30.79 -9.71 5.17
C ASN A 575 31.29 -11.11 4.78
N ALA A 576 30.94 -11.61 3.59
CA ALA A 576 31.52 -12.84 3.04
C ALA A 576 32.98 -12.65 2.59
N ALA A 577 33.34 -11.48 2.05
CA ALA A 577 34.71 -11.17 1.63
C ALA A 577 35.65 -10.80 2.80
N GLY A 578 35.11 -10.32 3.93
CA GLY A 578 35.89 -9.93 5.12
C GLY A 578 36.34 -11.10 6.02
N GLY A 579 35.90 -12.32 5.75
CA GLY A 579 36.18 -13.51 6.57
C GLY A 579 37.48 -14.26 6.28
N GLN A 580 38.30 -13.81 5.31
CA GLN A 580 39.48 -14.56 4.84
C GLN A 580 40.84 -13.86 5.05
N SER A 581 40.99 -12.89 5.96
CA SER A 581 42.29 -12.20 6.15
C SER A 581 42.88 -12.21 7.57
N VAL A 582 42.53 -13.18 8.44
CA VAL A 582 43.11 -13.27 9.81
C VAL A 582 43.74 -14.64 10.13
N ALA A 583 44.12 -15.43 9.12
CA ALA A 583 44.74 -16.75 9.32
C ALA A 583 46.25 -16.82 8.97
N GLU A 584 46.91 -15.73 8.57
CA GLU A 584 48.35 -15.72 8.27
C GLU A 584 49.09 -14.59 8.99
N ALA A 585 49.11 -14.69 10.32
CA ALA A 585 50.05 -13.95 11.17
C ALA A 585 50.36 -14.74 12.44
N SER A 586 50.74 -16.01 12.28
CA SER A 586 51.39 -16.83 13.32
C SER A 586 52.02 -18.08 12.70
N ARG A 587 53.06 -17.88 11.87
CA ARG A 587 54.30 -18.68 11.80
C ARG A 587 55.22 -18.18 10.71
#